data_AF-A0A1Y3DB05-F1
#
_entry.id   AF-A0A1Y3DB05-F1
#
_cell.length_a   1.000
_cell.length_b   1.000
_cell.length_c   1.000
_cell.angle_alpha   90.00
_cell.angle_beta   90.00
_cell.angle_gamma   90.00
#
_symmetry.space_group_name_H-M   'P 1'
#
loop_
_entity.id
_entity.type
_entity.pdbx_description
1 polymer ?
#
loop_
_entity_poly.entity_id
_entity_poly.type
_entity_poly.pdbx_seq_one_letter_code
_entity_poly.pdbx_strand_id
1 'polypeptide(L)'
;MKKLFQNAVLPFVIFTSGILLIGCDQSPQSSGDQSEQAEVEAVNPSDSTIEKQTSSTPTELKSGNMFYIARDVASVQLKTGDYVAKLQQLQSDLQQAIDTKNQQHLQQTAQDLRQQLRGFNTALISLELKSQEIDAIRQQVIQANQQMLKSSFLNGDLDLSQVDFKKIEKQMNNIQMDMLKLASMLIP
;
A
#
# COMPACT_ATOMS: atom_id res chain seq x y z
N MET A 1 0.42 43.22 45.16
CA MET A 1 -0.94 43.69 44.83
C MET A 1 -1.25 43.33 43.37
N LYS A 2 -2.51 42.91 43.10
CA LYS A 2 -3.19 42.73 41.78
C LYS A 2 -2.60 41.65 40.83
N LYS A 3 -3.17 40.44 40.68
CA LYS A 3 -4.52 39.92 40.31
C LYS A 3 -4.78 39.86 38.79
N LEU A 4 -5.39 38.71 38.41
CA LEU A 4 -6.26 38.39 37.24
C LEU A 4 -5.49 38.00 35.95
N PHE A 5 -5.81 36.93 35.21
CA PHE A 5 -7.10 36.32 34.92
C PHE A 5 -7.01 34.80 34.64
N GLN A 6 -8.00 34.08 35.19
CA GLN A 6 -8.46 32.76 34.79
C GLN A 6 -9.27 32.83 33.47
N ASN A 7 -9.50 31.66 32.88
CA ASN A 7 -10.47 31.32 31.82
C ASN A 7 -10.01 31.48 30.36
N ALA A 8 -9.63 30.35 29.76
CA ALA A 8 -9.85 30.10 28.34
C ALA A 8 -10.48 28.70 28.18
N VAL A 9 -11.81 28.65 28.30
CA VAL A 9 -12.63 27.52 27.85
C VAL A 9 -12.64 27.59 26.33
N LEU A 10 -11.96 26.66 25.66
CA LEU A 10 -12.00 26.53 24.21
C LEU A 10 -13.33 25.86 23.79
N PRO A 11 -14.08 26.44 22.85
CA PRO A 11 -15.35 25.90 22.41
C PRO A 11 -15.17 24.66 21.52
N PHE A 12 -15.94 23.62 21.83
CA PHE A 12 -16.20 22.47 20.96
C PHE A 12 -16.79 22.95 19.63
N VAL A 13 -16.04 22.78 18.54
CA VAL A 13 -16.58 22.91 17.19
C VAL A 13 -17.05 21.52 16.76
N ILE A 14 -18.35 21.26 16.92
CA ILE A 14 -19.02 20.11 16.32
C ILE A 14 -19.17 20.43 14.83
N PHE A 15 -18.26 19.91 14.00
CA PHE A 15 -18.40 20.00 12.54
C PHE A 15 -19.34 18.88 12.08
N THR A 16 -20.60 19.26 11.90
CA THR A 16 -21.67 18.40 11.39
C THR A 16 -21.48 18.11 9.91
N SER A 17 -21.49 16.82 9.59
CA SER A 17 -21.53 16.23 8.25
C SER A 17 -22.55 16.89 7.32
N GLY A 18 -22.14 17.17 6.09
CA GLY A 18 -23.01 17.45 4.96
C GLY A 18 -22.54 16.67 3.73
N ILE A 19 -23.04 15.44 3.57
CA ILE A 19 -22.90 14.65 2.35
C ILE A 19 -24.00 15.11 1.39
N LEU A 20 -23.64 15.80 0.31
CA LEU A 20 -24.50 15.95 -0.86
C LEU A 20 -24.05 14.94 -1.91
N LEU A 21 -24.77 13.81 -1.98
CA LEU A 21 -24.71 12.87 -3.09
C LEU A 21 -25.47 13.48 -4.27
N ILE A 22 -24.73 14.12 -5.19
CA ILE A 22 -25.25 14.39 -6.54
C ILE A 22 -24.97 13.13 -7.35
N GLY A 23 -25.99 12.31 -7.52
CA GLY A 23 -26.00 11.25 -8.52
C GLY A 23 -26.12 11.86 -9.91
N CYS A 24 -25.06 11.76 -10.71
CA CYS A 24 -25.14 11.97 -12.15
C CYS A 24 -25.60 10.66 -12.79
N ASP A 25 -26.91 10.54 -13.00
CA ASP A 25 -27.46 9.65 -14.02
C ASP A 25 -27.30 10.36 -15.38
N GLN A 26 -26.52 9.77 -16.29
CA GLN A 26 -26.58 10.12 -17.70
C GLN A 26 -26.06 8.95 -18.54
N SER A 27 -26.99 8.06 -18.88
CA SER A 27 -26.87 7.17 -20.04
C SER A 27 -27.38 7.91 -21.27
N PRO A 28 -26.59 8.03 -22.36
CA PRO A 28 -27.15 8.25 -23.67
C PRO A 28 -27.34 6.91 -24.36
N GLN A 29 -28.61 6.51 -24.52
CA GLN A 29 -29.03 5.69 -25.65
C GLN A 29 -28.60 6.37 -26.95
N SER A 30 -27.94 5.61 -27.83
CA SER A 30 -27.98 5.88 -29.26
C SER A 30 -28.36 4.59 -29.97
N SER A 31 -29.52 4.65 -30.60
CA SER A 31 -30.14 3.66 -31.47
C SER A 31 -29.35 3.53 -32.78
N GLY A 32 -29.37 2.34 -33.38
CA GLY A 32 -28.87 2.11 -34.74
C GLY A 32 -29.00 0.66 -35.20
N ASP A 33 -30.21 0.31 -35.64
CA ASP A 33 -30.60 -0.63 -36.71
C ASP A 33 -29.96 -2.03 -36.86
N GLN A 34 -30.75 -3.03 -36.45
CA GLN A 34 -31.37 -4.09 -37.26
C GLN A 34 -30.59 -4.67 -38.47
N SER A 35 -30.28 -5.98 -38.40
CA SER A 35 -30.53 -6.95 -39.48
C SER A 35 -30.48 -8.38 -38.93
N GLU A 36 -31.63 -9.06 -39.02
CA GLU A 36 -31.82 -10.49 -38.80
C GLU A 36 -31.21 -11.31 -39.94
N GLN A 37 -30.54 -12.44 -39.65
CA GLN A 37 -30.76 -13.69 -40.38
C GLN A 37 -30.20 -14.93 -39.64
N ALA A 38 -31.03 -15.97 -39.71
CA ALA A 38 -30.92 -17.32 -39.17
C ALA A 38 -29.59 -18.06 -39.41
N GLU A 39 -29.21 -19.00 -38.53
CA GLU A 39 -29.44 -20.44 -38.70
C GLU A 39 -28.82 -21.25 -37.53
N VAL A 40 -29.27 -22.49 -37.41
CA VAL A 40 -29.29 -23.41 -36.28
C VAL A 40 -28.14 -24.43 -36.40
N GLU A 41 -27.73 -24.99 -35.24
CA GLU A 41 -27.08 -26.30 -35.06
C GLU A 41 -25.71 -26.61 -35.71
N ALA A 42 -24.72 -26.81 -34.83
CA ALA A 42 -23.83 -27.97 -34.92
C ALA A 42 -23.36 -28.38 -33.51
N VAL A 43 -24.10 -29.32 -32.92
CA VAL A 43 -23.65 -30.13 -31.79
C VAL A 43 -22.56 -31.07 -32.30
N ASN A 44 -21.40 -31.09 -31.66
CA ASN A 44 -20.46 -32.21 -31.82
C ASN A 44 -20.07 -32.72 -30.43
N PRO A 45 -20.52 -33.92 -30.02
CA PRO A 45 -20.12 -34.55 -28.79
C PRO A 45 -18.85 -35.37 -29.06
N SER A 46 -17.79 -35.13 -28.30
CA SER A 46 -16.72 -36.14 -28.17
C SER A 46 -16.28 -36.21 -26.72
N ASP A 47 -16.57 -37.40 -26.23
CA ASP A 47 -16.43 -37.97 -24.91
C ASP A 47 -14.95 -38.14 -24.52
N SER A 48 -14.75 -38.25 -23.21
CA SER A 48 -13.62 -38.89 -22.53
C SER A 48 -12.31 -38.10 -22.44
N THR A 49 -12.01 -37.57 -21.25
CA THR A 49 -11.29 -38.32 -20.19
C THR A 49 -11.03 -37.39 -19.00
N ILE A 50 -11.56 -37.75 -17.84
CA ILE A 50 -11.19 -37.15 -16.55
C ILE A 50 -9.81 -37.67 -16.20
N GLU A 51 -8.76 -36.90 -16.50
CA GLU A 51 -7.47 -37.04 -15.85
C GLU A 51 -7.33 -35.95 -14.79
N LYS A 52 -7.47 -36.37 -13.53
CA LYS A 52 -7.11 -35.60 -12.35
C LYS A 52 -5.58 -35.49 -12.31
N GLN A 53 -5.01 -34.66 -13.16
CA GLN A 53 -3.63 -34.24 -13.07
C GLN A 53 -3.60 -32.99 -12.18
N THR A 54 -3.12 -33.16 -10.95
CA THR A 54 -2.55 -32.07 -10.15
C THR A 54 -1.28 -31.59 -10.85
N SER A 55 -1.46 -30.88 -11.96
CA SER A 55 -0.46 -29.97 -12.49
C SER A 55 -0.57 -28.69 -11.66
N SER A 56 0.47 -28.38 -10.91
CA SER A 56 0.71 -27.00 -10.46
C SER A 56 1.02 -26.18 -11.71
N THR A 57 -0.02 -25.86 -12.48
CA THR A 57 0.08 -24.90 -13.57
C THR A 57 0.60 -23.61 -12.95
N PRO A 58 1.70 -23.02 -13.45
CA PRO A 58 2.02 -21.65 -13.11
C PRO A 58 0.74 -20.86 -13.30
N THR A 59 0.30 -20.17 -12.26
CA THR A 59 -0.87 -19.31 -12.38
C THR A 59 -0.52 -18.27 -13.43
N GLU A 60 -1.02 -18.48 -14.64
CA GLU A 60 -0.82 -17.54 -15.74
C GLU A 60 -1.56 -16.26 -15.36
N LEU A 61 -0.79 -15.20 -15.13
CA LEU A 61 -1.33 -13.89 -14.78
C LEU A 61 -2.17 -13.39 -15.96
N LYS A 62 -3.40 -12.98 -15.67
CA LYS A 62 -4.37 -12.42 -16.61
C LYS A 62 -4.28 -10.89 -16.57
N SER A 63 -4.15 -10.25 -17.73
CA SER A 63 -4.19 -8.79 -17.86
C SER A 63 -5.59 -8.30 -18.25
N GLY A 64 -5.95 -7.09 -17.85
CA GLY A 64 -7.17 -6.38 -18.25
C GLY A 64 -8.46 -6.90 -17.63
N ASN A 65 -8.38 -7.89 -16.73
CA ASN A 65 -9.56 -8.46 -16.08
C ASN A 65 -9.84 -7.76 -14.75
N MET A 66 -10.89 -6.93 -14.72
CA MET A 66 -11.27 -6.14 -13.55
C MET A 66 -11.60 -6.98 -12.31
N PHE A 67 -12.13 -8.19 -12.47
CA PHE A 67 -12.39 -9.07 -11.33
C PHE A 67 -11.09 -9.51 -10.65
N TYR A 68 -10.09 -9.94 -11.43
CA TYR A 68 -8.78 -10.31 -10.88
C TYR A 68 -8.06 -9.10 -10.27
N ILE A 69 -8.14 -7.94 -10.90
CA ILE A 69 -7.59 -6.69 -10.34
C ILE A 69 -8.22 -6.39 -8.97
N ALA A 70 -9.55 -6.33 -8.87
CA ALA A 70 -10.22 -6.00 -7.61
C ALA A 70 -9.93 -7.03 -6.50
N ARG A 71 -9.95 -8.33 -6.85
CA ARG A 71 -9.62 -9.43 -5.94
C ARG A 71 -8.17 -9.33 -5.43
N ASP A 72 -7.25 -8.98 -6.31
CA ASP A 72 -5.83 -8.88 -5.99
C ASP A 72 -5.51 -7.64 -5.17
N VAL A 73 -6.15 -6.51 -5.47
CA VAL A 73 -6.10 -5.31 -4.63
C VAL A 73 -6.58 -5.62 -3.21
N ALA A 74 -7.72 -6.31 -3.07
CA ALA A 74 -8.21 -6.75 -1.76
C ALA A 74 -7.23 -7.69 -1.06
N SER A 75 -6.59 -8.60 -1.80
CA SER A 75 -5.60 -9.54 -1.26
C SER A 75 -4.33 -8.83 -0.76
N VAL A 76 -3.84 -7.84 -1.52
CA VAL A 76 -2.73 -6.96 -1.11
C VAL A 76 -3.14 -6.25 0.18
N GLN A 77 -4.27 -5.52 0.18
CA GLN A 77 -4.73 -4.76 1.35
C GLN A 77 -4.88 -5.64 2.59
N LEU A 78 -5.46 -6.83 2.45
CA LEU A 78 -5.69 -7.74 3.57
C LEU A 78 -4.38 -8.28 4.16
N LYS A 79 -3.38 -8.62 3.33
CA LYS A 79 -2.10 -9.14 3.84
C LYS A 79 -1.12 -8.05 4.28
N THR A 80 -1.27 -6.83 3.75
CA THR A 80 -0.25 -5.79 3.92
C THR A 80 -0.73 -4.53 4.61
N GLY A 81 -2.02 -4.39 4.91
CA GLY A 81 -2.60 -3.20 5.55
C GLY A 81 -1.91 -2.84 6.86
N ASP A 82 -1.72 -3.82 7.75
CA ASP A 82 -1.01 -3.63 9.02
C ASP A 82 0.45 -3.18 8.81
N TYR A 83 1.07 -3.61 7.71
CA TYR A 83 2.41 -3.19 7.40
C TYR A 83 2.48 -1.71 7.05
N VAL A 84 1.53 -1.22 6.22
CA VAL A 84 1.43 0.19 5.85
C VAL A 84 1.13 1.06 7.08
N ALA A 85 0.17 0.65 7.91
CA ALA A 85 -0.17 1.38 9.14
C ALA A 85 1.03 1.49 10.09
N LYS A 86 1.78 0.39 10.29
CA LYS A 86 2.96 0.40 11.13
C LYS A 86 4.11 1.22 10.54
N LEU A 87 4.28 1.22 9.21
CA LEU A 87 5.26 2.10 8.56
C LEU A 87 4.93 3.58 8.80
N GLN A 88 3.67 3.99 8.71
CA GLN A 88 3.24 5.36 9.05
C GLN A 88 3.52 5.71 10.51
N GLN A 89 3.26 4.79 11.44
CA GLN A 89 3.61 4.99 12.84
C GLN A 89 5.12 5.17 13.01
N LEU A 90 5.92 4.28 12.42
CA LEU A 90 7.38 4.33 12.54
C LEU A 90 7.98 5.59 11.92
N GLN A 91 7.36 6.15 10.89
CA GLN A 91 7.74 7.46 10.35
C GLN A 91 7.60 8.56 11.42
N SER A 92 6.47 8.59 12.15
CA SER A 92 6.24 9.54 13.23
C SER A 92 7.20 9.33 14.41
N ASP A 93 7.38 8.07 14.82
CA ASP A 93 8.29 7.71 15.92
C ASP A 93 9.74 8.12 15.59
N LEU A 94 10.11 8.01 14.31
CA LEU A 94 11.43 8.35 13.80
C LEU A 94 11.66 9.86 13.79
N GLN A 95 10.67 10.64 13.36
CA GLN A 95 10.71 12.10 13.46
C GLN A 95 10.82 12.55 14.93
N GLN A 96 10.00 11.99 15.81
CA GLN A 96 10.05 12.30 17.24
C GLN A 96 11.41 11.98 17.87
N ALA A 97 12.03 10.85 17.50
CA ALA A 97 13.35 10.48 17.99
C ALA A 97 14.43 11.50 17.58
N ILE A 98 14.32 12.08 16.39
CA ILE A 98 15.23 13.14 15.91
C ILE A 98 14.98 14.45 16.65
N ASP A 99 13.72 14.89 16.73
CA ASP A 99 13.35 16.17 17.34
C ASP A 99 13.77 16.23 18.81
N THR A 100 13.56 15.11 19.52
CA THR A 100 13.94 14.96 20.94
C THR A 100 15.41 14.62 21.14
N LYS A 101 16.16 14.39 20.05
CA LYS A 101 17.55 13.91 20.06
C LYS A 101 17.74 12.66 20.91
N ASN A 102 16.73 11.79 20.94
CA ASN A 102 16.74 10.57 21.71
C ASN A 102 17.37 9.44 20.90
N GLN A 103 18.63 9.17 21.19
CA GLN A 103 19.45 8.22 20.46
C GLN A 103 18.99 6.77 20.61
N GLN A 104 18.61 6.36 21.82
CA GLN A 104 18.12 5.01 22.06
C GLN A 104 16.79 4.79 21.34
N HIS A 105 15.89 5.78 21.37
CA HIS A 105 14.64 5.72 20.64
C HIS A 105 14.90 5.66 19.12
N LEU A 106 15.82 6.47 18.61
CA LEU A 106 16.19 6.47 17.19
C LEU A 106 16.69 5.11 16.72
N GLN A 107 17.57 4.48 17.50
CA GLN A 107 18.10 3.14 17.22
C GLN A 107 16.99 2.09 17.20
N GLN A 108 16.12 2.10 18.20
CA GLN A 108 15.01 1.17 18.29
C GLN A 108 14.07 1.34 17.09
N THR A 109 13.67 2.57 16.79
CA THR A 109 12.77 2.86 15.67
C THR A 109 13.39 2.50 14.32
N ALA A 110 14.70 2.70 14.13
CA ALA A 110 15.40 2.27 12.92
C ALA A 110 15.41 0.73 12.78
N GLN A 111 15.62 0.01 13.88
CA GLN A 111 15.56 -1.46 13.89
C GLN A 111 14.15 -1.97 13.59
N ASP A 112 13.14 -1.38 14.21
CA ASP A 112 11.73 -1.71 14.00
C ASP A 112 11.32 -1.43 12.55
N LEU A 113 11.74 -0.29 11.99
CA LEU A 113 11.53 0.06 10.59
C LEU A 113 12.15 -0.96 9.65
N ARG A 114 13.41 -1.33 9.88
CA ARG A 114 14.09 -2.38 9.08
C ARG A 114 13.35 -3.71 9.13
N GLN A 115 12.90 -4.12 10.32
CA GLN A 115 12.15 -5.36 10.49
C GLN A 115 10.79 -5.30 9.78
N GLN A 116 10.10 -4.17 9.90
CA GLN A 116 8.81 -3.94 9.28
C GLN A 116 8.89 -4.00 7.76
N LEU A 117 9.89 -3.34 7.17
CA LEU A 117 10.17 -3.34 5.74
C LEU A 117 10.47 -4.75 5.20
N ARG A 118 11.25 -5.56 5.94
CA ARG A 118 11.53 -6.96 5.58
C ARG A 118 10.28 -7.84 5.65
N GLY A 119 9.51 -7.70 6.73
CA GLY A 119 8.24 -8.40 6.88
C GLY A 119 7.26 -8.02 5.78
N PHE A 120 7.22 -6.75 5.41
CA PHE A 120 6.36 -6.24 4.35
C PHE A 120 6.72 -6.86 2.98
N ASN A 121 8.00 -6.93 2.63
CA ASN A 121 8.45 -7.65 1.43
C ASN A 121 8.06 -9.14 1.45
N THR A 122 8.18 -9.80 2.60
CA THR A 122 7.79 -11.20 2.76
C THR A 122 6.29 -11.38 2.53
N ALA A 123 5.47 -10.51 3.10
CA ALA A 123 4.02 -10.51 2.90
C ALA A 123 3.66 -10.31 1.42
N LEU A 124 4.29 -9.35 0.74
CA LEU A 124 4.09 -9.11 -0.69
C LEU A 124 4.46 -10.33 -1.54
N ILE A 125 5.62 -10.94 -1.30
CA ILE A 125 6.09 -12.12 -2.04
C ILE A 125 5.13 -13.31 -1.84
N SER A 126 4.50 -13.42 -0.67
CA SER A 126 3.56 -14.50 -0.35
C SER A 126 2.18 -14.39 -1.04
N LEU A 127 1.90 -13.29 -1.74
CA LEU A 127 0.63 -13.09 -2.43
C LEU A 127 0.51 -13.97 -3.68
N GLU A 128 -0.64 -14.65 -3.80
CA GLU A 128 -1.03 -15.43 -4.98
C GLU A 128 -1.88 -14.58 -5.94
N LEU A 129 -1.21 -13.65 -6.61
CA LEU A 129 -1.84 -12.73 -7.55
C LEU A 129 -2.24 -13.43 -8.86
N LYS A 130 -3.32 -12.96 -9.49
CA LYS A 130 -3.81 -13.36 -10.82
C LYS A 130 -3.71 -12.23 -11.83
N SER A 131 -3.65 -10.96 -11.40
CA SER A 131 -3.53 -9.78 -12.24
C SER A 131 -2.07 -9.43 -12.51
N GLN A 132 -1.74 -9.21 -13.79
CA GLN A 132 -0.41 -8.71 -14.19
C GLN A 132 -0.17 -7.29 -13.68
N GLU A 133 -1.20 -6.46 -13.67
CA GLU A 133 -1.15 -5.06 -13.21
C GLU A 133 -0.79 -4.98 -11.73
N ILE A 134 -1.46 -5.77 -10.90
CA ILE A 134 -1.19 -5.79 -9.46
C ILE A 134 0.15 -6.47 -9.16
N ASP A 135 0.57 -7.47 -9.95
CA ASP A 135 1.91 -8.02 -9.82
C ASP A 135 3.00 -6.99 -10.15
N ALA A 136 2.83 -6.20 -11.21
CA ALA A 136 3.77 -5.14 -11.55
C ALA A 136 3.91 -4.10 -10.42
N ILE A 137 2.78 -3.69 -9.80
CA ILE A 137 2.79 -2.80 -8.63
C ILE A 137 3.52 -3.47 -7.46
N ARG A 138 3.22 -4.75 -7.17
CA ARG A 138 3.93 -5.52 -6.14
C ARG A 138 5.44 -5.47 -6.35
N GLN A 139 5.92 -5.69 -7.57
CA GLN A 139 7.35 -5.66 -7.87
C GLN A 139 7.94 -4.27 -7.63
N GLN A 140 7.25 -3.21 -8.06
CA GLN A 140 7.70 -1.83 -7.83
C GLN A 140 7.80 -1.50 -6.34
N VAL A 141 6.81 -1.92 -5.54
CA VAL A 141 6.82 -1.73 -4.09
C VAL A 141 7.98 -2.49 -3.44
N ILE A 142 8.19 -3.75 -3.81
CA ILE A 142 9.31 -4.55 -3.31
C ILE A 142 10.64 -3.87 -3.63
N GLN A 143 10.83 -3.37 -4.86
CA GLN A 143 12.05 -2.69 -5.28
C GLN A 143 12.30 -1.41 -4.48
N ALA A 144 11.28 -0.55 -4.34
CA ALA A 144 11.38 0.67 -3.54
C ALA A 144 11.70 0.36 -2.08
N ASN A 145 11.06 -0.66 -1.51
CA ASN A 145 11.31 -1.11 -0.14
C ASN A 145 12.76 -1.62 0.03
N GLN A 146 13.25 -2.41 -0.93
CA GLN A 146 14.66 -2.84 -0.94
C GLN A 146 15.64 -1.67 -1.07
N GLN A 147 15.31 -0.64 -1.85
CA GLN A 147 16.14 0.56 -1.95
C GLN A 147 16.23 1.28 -0.61
N MET A 148 15.11 1.43 0.09
CA MET A 148 15.06 2.01 1.44
C MET A 148 15.90 1.19 2.43
N LEU A 149 15.78 -0.14 2.41
CA LEU A 149 16.57 -1.07 3.24
C LEU A 149 18.08 -0.98 2.97
N LYS A 150 18.50 -0.56 1.77
CA LYS A 150 19.91 -0.37 1.39
C LYS A 150 20.47 1.00 1.80
N SER A 151 19.62 1.92 2.29
CA SER A 151 20.09 3.21 2.78
C SER A 151 21.08 3.04 3.93
N SER A 152 22.08 3.94 4.03
CA SER A 152 23.07 3.91 5.11
C SER A 152 22.45 3.94 6.51
N PHE A 153 21.26 4.54 6.64
CA PHE A 153 20.51 4.60 7.88
C PHE A 153 19.98 3.23 8.34
N LEU A 154 19.53 2.37 7.41
CA LEU A 154 18.88 1.09 7.73
C LEU A 154 19.78 -0.14 7.51
N ASN A 155 20.82 -0.03 6.69
CA ASN A 155 21.69 -1.15 6.39
C ASN A 155 22.73 -1.44 7.50
N GLY A 156 22.91 -0.51 8.44
CA GLY A 156 23.85 -0.62 9.56
C GLY A 156 25.22 0.02 9.32
N ASP A 157 25.45 0.65 8.16
CA ASP A 157 26.69 1.38 7.86
C ASP A 157 26.81 2.65 8.71
N LEU A 158 25.69 3.22 9.14
CA LEU A 158 25.63 4.36 10.03
C LEU A 158 25.53 3.89 11.50
N ASP A 159 26.56 4.16 12.30
CA ASP A 159 26.49 3.92 13.73
C ASP A 159 25.62 4.96 14.43
N LEU A 160 24.34 4.65 14.57
CA LEU A 160 23.37 5.49 15.26
C LEU A 160 23.72 5.76 16.73
N SER A 161 24.70 5.06 17.33
CA SER A 161 25.19 5.29 18.70
C SER A 161 26.22 6.42 18.84
N GLN A 162 26.76 6.92 17.74
CA GLN A 162 27.77 7.99 17.77
C GLN A 162 27.52 9.13 16.78
N VAL A 163 26.36 9.15 16.12
CA VAL A 163 26.11 10.08 15.02
C VAL A 163 25.56 11.43 15.47
N ASP A 164 26.02 12.47 14.78
CA ASP A 164 25.48 13.82 14.83
C ASP A 164 24.06 13.84 14.24
N PHE A 165 23.06 14.15 15.07
CA PHE A 165 21.66 14.28 14.67
C PHE A 165 21.45 15.20 13.46
N LYS A 166 22.29 16.22 13.25
CA LYS A 166 22.20 17.08 12.05
C LYS A 166 22.46 16.32 10.75
N LYS A 167 23.29 15.28 10.78
CA LYS A 167 23.52 14.42 9.61
C LYS A 167 22.32 13.51 9.35
N ILE A 168 21.69 13.02 10.42
CA ILE A 168 20.50 12.15 10.32
C ILE A 168 19.31 12.95 9.82
N GLU A 169 19.09 14.16 10.33
CA GLU A 169 18.02 15.05 9.90
C GLU A 169 18.06 15.32 8.39
N LYS A 170 19.26 15.50 7.82
CA LYS A 170 19.43 15.64 6.36
C LYS A 170 19.02 14.39 5.58
N GLN A 171 19.29 13.20 6.11
CA GLN A 171 18.89 11.94 5.48
C GLN A 171 17.41 11.63 5.72
N MET A 172 16.80 12.20 6.76
CA MET A 172 15.43 11.94 7.16
C MET A 172 14.41 12.35 6.10
N ASN A 173 14.62 13.49 5.44
CA ASN A 173 13.74 13.93 4.36
C ASN A 173 13.61 12.88 3.25
N ASN A 174 14.72 12.21 2.91
CA ASN A 174 14.70 11.15 1.89
C ASN A 174 13.93 9.92 2.41
N ILE A 175 14.18 9.51 3.66
CA ILE A 175 13.50 8.37 4.29
C ILE A 175 11.98 8.61 4.35
N GLN A 176 11.55 9.80 4.75
CA GLN A 176 10.12 10.15 4.82
C GLN A 176 9.47 10.14 3.43
N MET A 177 10.16 10.69 2.43
CA MET A 177 9.66 10.66 1.06
C MET A 177 9.58 9.24 0.49
N ASP A 178 10.55 8.39 0.78
CA ASP A 178 10.55 6.98 0.37
C ASP A 178 9.40 6.22 1.05
N MET A 179 9.13 6.49 2.34
CA MET A 179 7.98 5.91 3.05
C MET A 179 6.64 6.38 2.48
N LEU A 180 6.52 7.66 2.16
CA LEU A 180 5.32 8.21 1.53
C LEU A 180 5.09 7.59 0.14
N LYS A 181 6.16 7.47 -0.65
CA LYS A 181 6.12 6.82 -1.96
C LYS A 181 5.71 5.35 -1.86
N LEU A 182 6.19 4.63 -0.84
CA LEU A 182 5.76 3.26 -0.56
C LEU A 182 4.27 3.19 -0.23
N ALA A 183 3.78 4.07 0.64
CA ALA A 183 2.38 4.11 1.01
C ALA A 183 1.48 4.46 -0.19
N SER A 184 1.87 5.43 -1.03
CA SER A 184 1.07 5.85 -2.19
C SER A 184 0.94 4.78 -3.28
N MET A 185 1.87 3.82 -3.34
CA MET A 185 1.75 2.70 -4.29
C MET A 185 0.74 1.63 -3.86
N LEU A 186 0.26 1.67 -2.61
CA LEU A 186 -0.57 0.62 -2.01
C LEU A 186 -1.98 1.10 -1.64
N ILE A 187 -2.17 2.41 -1.62
CA ILE A 187 -3.46 3.05 -1.36
C ILE A 187 -4.04 3.40 -2.74
N PRO A 188 -5.03 2.65 -3.26
CA PRO A 188 -5.73 2.98 -4.50
C PRO A 188 -6.59 4.24 -4.38
#